data_AF-A0A6J4TC66-F1
#
_entry.id   AF-A0A6J4TC66-F1
#
_cell.length_a   1.000
_cell.length_b   1.000
_cell.length_c   1.000
_cell.angle_alpha   90.00
_cell.angle_beta   90.00
_cell.angle_gamma   90.00
#
_symmetry.space_group_name_H-M   'P 1'
#
loop_
_entity.id
_entity.type
_entity.pdbx_description
1 polymer ?
#
loop_
_entity_poly.entity_id
_entity_poly.type
_entity_poly.pdbx_seq_one_letter_code
_entity_poly.pdbx_strand_id
1 'polypeptide(L)'
;MLEGPLRILSVVLSGLVLLGWVLFAVDETGEASRQTAAEVAGRQASARADPSPDQERAREAAHGSVREAIDDANDLLLSPFADLGAGSESRWVRRTVPAVLAFVVYGLGLGFLARFARGRA
;
A
#
# COMPACT_ATOMS: atom_id res chain seq x y z
N MET A 1 14.29 -28.53 1.85
CA MET A 1 14.91 -27.68 0.80
C MET A 1 14.08 -26.44 0.45
N LEU A 2 12.77 -26.40 0.75
CA LEU A 2 11.88 -25.27 0.40
C LEU A 2 11.87 -24.09 1.39
N GLU A 3 12.35 -24.28 2.63
CA GLU A 3 12.30 -23.24 3.67
C GLU A 3 13.01 -21.94 3.26
N GLY A 4 14.25 -22.03 2.79
CA GLY A 4 15.08 -20.85 2.48
C GLY A 4 14.40 -19.93 1.45
N PRO A 5 14.02 -20.45 0.28
CA PRO A 5 13.28 -19.68 -0.73
C PRO A 5 11.96 -19.10 -0.21
N LEU A 6 11.16 -19.88 0.53
CA LEU A 6 9.87 -19.42 1.07
C LEU A 6 10.06 -18.29 2.08
N ARG A 7 11.11 -18.37 2.91
CA ARG A 7 11.43 -17.32 3.88
C ARG A 7 11.88 -16.04 3.19
N ILE A 8 12.75 -16.14 2.18
CA ILE A 8 13.19 -14.97 1.40
C ILE A 8 11.99 -14.32 0.71
N LEU A 9 11.14 -15.12 0.07
CA LEU A 9 9.94 -14.64 -0.60
C LEU A 9 9.01 -13.94 0.39
N SER A 10 8.74 -14.55 1.55
CA SER A 10 7.93 -13.96 2.61
C SER A 10 8.45 -12.58 3.05
N VAL A 11 9.76 -12.46 3.28
CA VAL A 11 10.38 -11.19 3.69
C VAL A 11 10.29 -10.13 2.59
N VAL A 12 10.59 -10.49 1.34
CA VAL A 12 10.56 -9.56 0.21
C VAL A 12 9.14 -9.04 -0.03
N LEU A 13 8.14 -9.94 -0.11
CA LEU A 13 6.75 -9.57 -0.36
C LEU A 13 6.19 -8.72 0.80
N SER A 14 6.47 -9.10 2.04
CA SER A 14 6.06 -8.31 3.21
C SER A 14 6.71 -6.93 3.23
N GLY A 15 7.99 -6.86 2.84
CA GLY A 15 8.73 -5.62 2.73
C GLY A 15 8.14 -4.68 1.68
N LEU A 16 7.78 -5.18 0.50
CA LEU A 16 7.13 -4.40 -0.55
C LEU A 16 5.74 -3.88 -0.14
N VAL A 17 4.93 -4.74 0.50
CA VAL A 17 3.62 -4.35 1.04
C VAL A 17 3.76 -3.25 2.07
N LEU A 18 4.65 -3.43 3.05
CA LEU A 18 4.86 -2.46 4.12
C LEU A 18 5.43 -1.14 3.60
N LEU A 19 6.41 -1.21 2.69
CA LEU A 19 7.03 -0.02 2.12
C LEU A 19 6.02 0.81 1.32
N GLY A 20 5.22 0.19 0.45
CA GLY A 20 4.18 0.92 -0.28
C GLY A 20 3.11 1.52 0.64
N TRP A 21 2.73 0.81 1.72
CA TRP A 21 1.79 1.38 2.69
C TRP A 21 2.37 2.60 3.45
N VAL A 22 3.64 2.53 3.87
CA VAL A 22 4.33 3.66 4.52
C VAL A 22 4.39 4.87 3.58
N LEU A 23 4.73 4.62 2.33
CA LEU A 23 4.83 5.64 1.30
C LEU A 23 3.47 6.30 1.03
N PHE A 24 2.39 5.52 0.89
CA PHE A 24 1.02 6.03 0.86
C PHE A 24 0.69 6.89 2.10
N ALA A 25 1.02 6.42 3.29
CA ALA A 25 0.71 7.14 4.53
C ALA A 25 1.41 8.50 4.60
N VAL A 26 2.65 8.59 4.11
CA VAL A 26 3.40 9.85 4.00
C VAL A 26 2.70 10.81 3.04
N ASP A 27 2.27 10.32 1.87
CA ASP A 27 1.61 11.15 0.86
C ASP A 27 0.24 11.66 1.35
N GLU A 28 -0.58 10.77 1.91
CA GLU A 28 -1.91 11.09 2.46
C GLU A 28 -1.82 12.13 3.58
N THR A 29 -0.86 11.98 4.48
CA THR A 29 -0.64 12.92 5.59
C THR A 29 -0.15 14.27 5.07
N GLY A 30 0.74 14.26 4.08
CA GLY A 30 1.25 15.46 3.42
C GLY A 30 0.14 16.24 2.69
N GLU A 31 -0.77 15.53 2.04
CA GLU A 31 -1.95 16.12 1.40
C GLU A 31 -2.90 16.77 2.37
N ALA A 32 -3.31 16.05 3.40
CA ALA A 32 -4.21 16.55 4.43
C ALA A 32 -3.65 17.84 5.06
N SER A 33 -2.33 17.87 5.30
CA SER A 33 -1.63 19.04 5.80
C SER A 33 -1.70 20.23 4.85
N ARG A 34 -1.46 20.01 3.54
CA ARG A 34 -1.54 21.08 2.52
C ARG A 34 -2.97 21.61 2.34
N GLN A 35 -3.96 20.74 2.37
CA GLN A 35 -5.37 21.11 2.27
C GLN A 35 -5.79 21.98 3.45
N THR A 36 -5.47 21.55 4.68
CA THR A 36 -5.72 22.33 5.89
C THR A 36 -5.08 23.71 5.83
N ALA A 37 -3.81 23.80 5.39
CA ALA A 37 -3.12 25.07 5.25
C ALA A 37 -3.76 26.01 4.21
N ALA A 38 -4.28 25.45 3.10
CA ALA A 38 -4.99 26.22 2.08
C ALA A 38 -6.34 26.75 2.58
N GLU A 39 -7.09 25.93 3.34
CA GLU A 39 -8.36 26.33 3.97
C GLU A 39 -8.16 27.46 4.98
N VAL A 40 -7.14 27.36 5.86
CA VAL A 40 -6.78 28.41 6.82
C VAL A 40 -6.34 29.70 6.12
N ALA A 41 -5.64 29.59 4.99
CA ALA A 41 -5.24 30.74 4.17
C ALA A 41 -6.41 31.41 3.41
N GLY A 42 -7.67 31.00 3.66
CA GLY A 42 -8.86 31.60 3.06
C GLY A 42 -9.08 31.22 1.58
N ARG A 43 -8.29 30.28 1.04
CA ARG A 43 -8.55 29.72 -0.30
C ARG A 43 -9.57 28.60 -0.14
N GLN A 44 -10.86 28.96 -0.05
CA GLN A 44 -11.93 27.98 0.10
C GLN A 44 -11.97 26.96 -1.05
N ALA A 45 -11.56 25.73 -0.73
CA ALA A 45 -12.36 24.50 -0.82
C ALA A 45 -13.15 24.23 -2.11
N SER A 46 -12.49 24.26 -3.27
CA SER A 46 -12.99 23.59 -4.49
C SER A 46 -12.26 22.28 -4.81
N ALA A 47 -11.31 21.85 -3.96
CA ALA A 47 -10.69 20.54 -4.09
C ALA A 47 -11.63 19.47 -3.51
N ARG A 48 -12.28 18.70 -4.39
CA ARG A 48 -12.79 17.37 -4.01
C ARG A 48 -11.65 16.63 -3.30
N ALA A 49 -11.92 16.14 -2.10
CA ALA A 49 -10.95 15.44 -1.26
C ALA A 49 -10.48 14.11 -1.87
N ASP A 50 -11.15 13.61 -2.90
CA ASP A 50 -10.74 12.41 -3.62
C ASP A 50 -10.27 12.80 -5.04
N PRO A 51 -8.97 12.68 -5.35
CA PRO A 51 -8.50 12.86 -6.71
C PRO A 51 -9.18 11.85 -7.63
N SER A 52 -9.54 12.27 -8.84
CA SER A 52 -10.01 11.29 -9.83
C SER A 52 -8.90 10.28 -10.13
N PRO A 53 -9.21 9.08 -10.65
CA PRO A 53 -8.19 8.12 -11.06
C PRO A 53 -7.15 8.70 -12.04
N ASP A 54 -7.53 9.70 -12.84
CA ASP A 54 -6.60 10.42 -13.72
C ASP A 54 -5.66 11.37 -12.95
N GLN A 55 -6.14 11.98 -11.87
CA GLN A 55 -5.34 12.83 -10.99
C GLN A 55 -4.38 12.00 -10.13
N GLU A 56 -4.79 10.81 -9.71
CA GLU A 56 -3.92 9.85 -9.02
C GLU A 56 -2.79 9.39 -9.96
N ARG A 57 -3.13 8.97 -11.19
CA ARG A 57 -2.13 8.61 -12.22
C ARG A 57 -1.16 9.73 -12.57
N ALA A 58 -1.64 10.97 -12.65
CA ALA A 58 -0.77 12.13 -12.92
C ALA A 58 0.17 12.44 -11.74
N ARG A 59 -0.23 12.11 -10.51
CA ARG A 59 0.62 12.19 -9.31
C ARG A 59 1.66 11.08 -9.27
N GLU A 60 1.25 9.85 -9.57
CA GLU A 60 2.15 8.71 -9.71
C GLU A 60 3.23 9.00 -10.76
N ALA A 61 2.88 9.63 -11.89
CA ALA A 61 3.83 10.06 -12.91
C ALA A 61 4.84 11.14 -12.44
N ALA A 62 4.56 11.84 -11.34
CA ALA A 62 5.50 12.77 -10.72
C ALA A 62 6.47 12.08 -9.74
N HIS A 63 6.25 10.80 -9.43
CA HIS A 63 7.17 10.01 -8.62
C HIS A 63 8.42 9.62 -9.43
N GLY A 64 9.56 9.48 -8.76
CA GLY A 64 10.77 8.95 -9.40
C GLY A 64 10.63 7.46 -9.73
N SER A 65 11.41 6.97 -10.69
CA SER A 65 11.32 5.59 -11.20
C SER A 65 11.38 4.48 -10.13
N VAL A 66 12.12 4.70 -9.04
CA VAL A 66 12.19 3.75 -7.92
C VAL A 66 10.87 3.69 -7.16
N ARG A 67 10.19 4.82 -6.98
CA ARG A 67 8.91 4.90 -6.28
C ARG A 67 7.80 4.26 -7.12
N GLU A 68 7.76 4.55 -8.41
CA GLU A 68 6.83 3.92 -9.36
C GLU A 68 6.96 2.38 -9.34
N ALA A 69 8.20 1.86 -9.39
CA ALA A 69 8.43 0.42 -9.33
C ALA A 69 7.94 -0.24 -8.02
N ILE A 70 7.98 0.50 -6.89
CA ILE A 70 7.43 0.03 -5.62
C ILE A 70 5.90 0.05 -5.66
N ASP A 71 5.31 1.13 -6.18
CA ASP A 71 3.86 1.29 -6.28
C ASP A 71 3.26 0.21 -7.20
N ASP A 72 3.85 -0.04 -8.38
CA ASP A 72 3.46 -1.12 -9.32
C ASP A 72 3.53 -2.51 -8.67
N ALA A 73 4.63 -2.79 -7.97
CA ALA A 73 4.79 -4.05 -7.27
C ALA A 73 3.73 -4.19 -6.17
N ASN A 74 3.44 -3.11 -5.44
CA ASN A 74 2.44 -3.10 -4.39
C ASN A 74 1.04 -3.35 -4.97
N ASP A 75 0.66 -2.65 -6.04
CA ASP A 75 -0.64 -2.82 -6.70
C ASP A 75 -0.84 -4.24 -7.23
N LEU A 76 0.20 -4.84 -7.81
CA LEU A 76 0.16 -6.25 -8.20
C LEU A 76 -0.09 -7.18 -6.98
N LEU A 77 0.63 -6.94 -5.89
CA LEU A 77 0.53 -7.76 -4.67
C LEU A 77 -0.80 -7.58 -3.93
N LEU A 78 -1.40 -6.41 -4.02
CA LEU A 78 -2.69 -6.06 -3.42
C LEU A 78 -3.89 -6.41 -4.30
N SER A 79 -3.69 -6.64 -5.60
CA SER A 79 -4.76 -6.94 -6.56
C SER A 79 -5.74 -8.03 -6.11
N PRO A 80 -5.34 -9.13 -5.43
CA PRO A 80 -6.28 -10.15 -4.97
C PRO A 80 -7.21 -9.68 -3.84
N PHE A 81 -6.87 -8.56 -3.20
CA PHE A 81 -7.58 -7.97 -2.07
C PHE A 81 -8.22 -6.62 -2.43
N ALA A 82 -8.10 -6.15 -3.67
CA ALA A 82 -8.47 -4.78 -4.06
C ALA A 82 -9.95 -4.45 -3.81
N ASP A 83 -10.84 -5.44 -3.97
CA ASP A 83 -12.28 -5.27 -3.71
C ASP A 83 -12.59 -5.13 -2.21
N LEU A 84 -11.67 -5.57 -1.34
CA LEU A 84 -11.84 -5.54 0.10
C LEU A 84 -11.59 -4.13 0.63
N GLY A 85 -12.68 -3.37 0.76
CA GLY A 85 -12.66 -1.98 1.20
C GLY A 85 -13.01 -0.98 0.10
N ALA A 86 -13.21 -1.44 -1.14
CA ALA A 86 -13.52 -0.57 -2.29
C ALA A 86 -14.79 0.28 -2.10
N GLY A 87 -15.76 -0.19 -1.31
CA GLY A 87 -16.99 0.57 -1.00
C GLY A 87 -16.85 1.68 0.04
N SER A 88 -15.64 1.91 0.57
CA SER A 88 -15.38 2.96 1.57
C SER A 88 -14.96 4.26 0.91
N GLU A 89 -15.54 5.38 1.34
CA GLU A 89 -15.10 6.74 0.97
C GLU A 89 -13.73 7.11 1.58
N SER A 90 -13.26 6.37 2.59
CA SER A 90 -11.96 6.61 3.21
C SER A 90 -10.82 5.93 2.45
N ARG A 91 -9.88 6.73 1.93
CA ARG A 91 -8.61 6.27 1.32
C ARG A 91 -7.81 5.37 2.26
N TRP A 92 -7.79 5.71 3.56
CA TRP A 92 -7.15 4.88 4.57
C TRP A 92 -7.71 3.46 4.62
N VAL A 93 -9.03 3.30 4.53
CA VAL A 93 -9.65 1.97 4.49
C VAL A 93 -9.30 1.24 3.20
N ARG A 94 -9.45 1.92 2.05
CA ARG A 94 -9.17 1.35 0.71
C ARG A 94 -7.72 0.87 0.56
N ARG A 95 -6.75 1.50 1.23
CA ARG A 95 -5.34 1.07 1.18
C ARG A 95 -4.90 0.21 2.35
N THR A 96 -5.38 0.44 3.56
CA THR A 96 -4.93 -0.29 4.75
C THR A 96 -5.51 -1.69 4.82
N VAL A 97 -6.79 -1.89 4.44
CA VAL A 97 -7.42 -3.21 4.49
C VAL A 97 -6.71 -4.21 3.56
N PRO A 98 -6.50 -3.92 2.26
CA PRO A 98 -5.72 -4.79 1.39
C PRO A 98 -4.29 -5.01 1.89
N ALA A 99 -3.61 -3.95 2.35
CA ALA A 99 -2.23 -4.05 2.82
C ALA A 99 -2.08 -4.96 4.05
N VAL A 100 -2.97 -4.85 5.03
CA VAL A 100 -2.96 -5.73 6.22
C VAL A 100 -3.22 -7.18 5.82
N LEU A 101 -4.18 -7.44 4.93
CA LEU A 101 -4.48 -8.79 4.45
C LEU A 101 -3.30 -9.39 3.68
N ALA A 102 -2.70 -8.62 2.77
CA ALA A 102 -1.51 -9.03 2.04
C ALA A 102 -0.33 -9.31 2.99
N PHE A 103 -0.11 -8.46 4.00
CA PHE A 103 0.94 -8.68 4.99
C PHE A 103 0.71 -9.95 5.81
N VAL A 104 -0.54 -10.25 6.18
CA VAL A 104 -0.88 -11.50 6.87
C VAL A 104 -0.64 -12.70 5.96
N VAL A 105 -1.09 -12.67 4.71
CA VAL A 105 -0.93 -13.80 3.78
C VAL A 105 0.54 -14.03 3.41
N TYR A 106 1.26 -13.00 3.01
CA TYR A 106 2.65 -13.12 2.54
C TYR A 106 3.66 -13.19 3.70
N GLY A 107 3.39 -12.50 4.81
CA GLY A 107 4.25 -12.53 5.99
C GLY A 107 3.99 -13.77 6.84
N LEU A 108 2.80 -13.85 7.44
CA LEU A 108 2.47 -14.95 8.35
C LEU A 108 2.25 -16.27 7.59
N GLY A 109 1.53 -16.24 6.46
CA GLY A 109 1.24 -17.45 5.68
C GLY A 109 2.50 -18.11 5.12
N LEU A 110 3.31 -17.38 4.34
CA LEU A 110 4.56 -17.94 3.79
C LEU A 110 5.61 -18.22 4.86
N GLY A 111 5.68 -17.39 5.91
CA GLY A 111 6.55 -17.63 7.07
C GLY A 111 6.20 -18.93 7.80
N PHE A 112 4.91 -19.20 8.00
CA PHE A 112 4.42 -20.46 8.54
C PHE A 112 4.75 -21.63 7.63
N LEU A 113 4.49 -21.52 6.31
CA LEU A 113 4.84 -22.57 5.33
C LEU A 113 6.34 -22.88 5.33
N ALA A 114 7.20 -21.86 5.45
CA ALA A 114 8.64 -22.04 5.52
C ALA A 114 9.04 -22.87 6.75
N ARG A 115 8.48 -22.54 7.92
CA ARG A 115 8.71 -23.28 9.17
C ARG A 115 8.20 -24.72 9.07
N PHE A 116 6.99 -24.89 8.55
CA PHE A 116 6.37 -26.19 8.34
C PHE A 116 7.22 -27.07 7.41
N ALA A 117 7.73 -26.51 6.30
CA ALA A 117 8.62 -27.21 5.36
C ALA A 117 9.99 -27.60 5.99
N ARG A 118 10.32 -27.04 7.15
CA ARG A 118 11.50 -27.41 7.97
C ARG A 118 11.17 -28.50 9.02
N GLY A 119 9.93 -28.95 9.12
CA GLY A 119 9.47 -29.86 10.18
C GLY A 119 9.34 -29.18 11.55
N ARG A 120 9.15 -27.85 11.57
CA ARG A 120 8.91 -27.07 12.79
C ARG A 120 7.55 -26.38 12.66
N ALA A 121 6.55 -26.84 13.40
CA ALA A 121 5.34 -26.06 13.66
C ALA A 121 5.64 -25.15 14.87
#